data_AF-A0A8T4T0K6-F1
#
_entry.id   AF-A0A8T4T0K6-F1
#
_cell.length_a   1.000
_cell.length_b   1.000
_cell.length_c   1.000
_cell.angle_alpha   90.00
_cell.angle_beta   90.00
_cell.angle_gamma   90.00
#
_symmetry.space_group_name_H-M   'P 1'
#
loop_
_entity.id
_entity.type
_entity.pdbx_description
1 polymer ?
#
loop_
_entity_poly.entity_id
_entity_poly.type
_entity_poly.pdbx_seq_one_letter_code
_entity_poly.pdbx_strand_id
1 'polypeptide(L)' 'MDEQQEKKTLTGKIKTFLIECKRVFQVTKKPTKDELKTIVKVSGIGMLIIGAIGFLVHLIWTLVS' A
#
# COMPACT_ATOMS: atom_id res chain seq x y z
N MET A 1 -18.55 15.02 42.70
CA MET A 1 -18.37 15.96 41.58
C MET A 1 -17.01 15.62 41.00
N ASP A 2 -16.98 14.68 40.07
CA ASP A 2 -15.74 14.17 39.49
C ASP A 2 -15.74 14.50 38.00
N GLU A 3 -14.97 15.54 37.71
CA GLU A 3 -14.80 16.36 36.52
C GLU A 3 -14.21 15.60 35.31
N GLN A 4 -14.58 14.33 35.07
CA GLN A 4 -13.91 13.44 34.11
C GLN A 4 -14.83 12.90 33.00
N GLN A 5 -15.81 13.70 32.56
CA GLN A 5 -16.67 13.38 31.40
C GLN A 5 -16.35 14.17 30.12
N GLU A 6 -15.52 15.22 30.16
CA GLU A 6 -15.32 16.07 28.97
C GLU A 6 -14.24 15.56 27.99
N LYS A 7 -13.19 14.87 28.44
CA LYS A 7 -12.09 14.41 27.56
C LYS A 7 -12.32 13.05 26.88
N LYS A 8 -13.53 12.47 26.97
CA LYS A 8 -13.84 11.11 26.49
C LYS A 8 -14.47 11.06 25.09
N THR A 9 -14.84 12.20 24.51
CA THR A 9 -15.56 12.24 23.23
C THR A 9 -14.65 11.99 22.02
N LEU A 10 -13.38 12.42 22.06
CA LEU A 10 -12.41 12.21 20.96
C LEU A 10 -11.61 10.91 21.15
N THR A 11 -11.06 10.69 22.35
CA THR A 11 -10.23 9.51 22.64
C THR A 11 -11.04 8.21 22.63
N GLY A 12 -12.32 8.25 23.06
CA GLY A 12 -13.23 7.10 23.01
C GLY A 12 -13.65 6.74 21.58
N LYS A 13 -13.90 7.76 20.74
CA LYS A 13 -14.21 7.56 19.32
C LYS A 13 -13.02 6.97 18.57
N ILE A 14 -11.82 7.54 18.70
CA ILE A 14 -10.61 7.05 18.01
C ILE A 14 -10.26 5.62 18.44
N LYS A 15 -10.39 5.27 19.73
CA LYS A 15 -10.20 3.88 20.18
C LYS A 15 -11.19 2.92 19.50
N THR A 16 -12.45 3.32 19.36
CA THR A 16 -13.48 2.53 18.68
C THR A 16 -13.17 2.39 17.18
N PHE A 17 -12.79 3.48 16.50
CA PHE A 17 -12.37 3.44 15.09
C PHE A 17 -11.14 2.55 14.86
N LEU A 18 -10.12 2.62 15.71
CA LEU A 18 -8.94 1.75 15.62
C LEU A 18 -9.29 0.26 15.82
N ILE A 19 -10.26 -0.04 16.70
CA ILE A 19 -10.75 -1.40 16.93
C ILE A 19 -11.50 -1.93 15.69
N GLU A 20 -12.36 -1.12 15.06
CA GLU A 20 -13.05 -1.50 13.83
C GLU A 20 -12.06 -1.67 12.66
N CYS A 21 -11.12 -0.74 12.48
CA CYS A 21 -10.04 -0.87 11.48
C CYS A 21 -9.21 -2.14 11.69
N LYS A 22 -8.92 -2.50 12.94
CA LYS A 22 -8.21 -3.74 13.27
C LYS A 22 -9.02 -4.97 12.89
N ARG A 23 -10.34 -4.97 13.09
CA ARG A 23 -11.22 -6.07 12.68
C ARG A 23 -11.22 -6.23 11.16
N VAL A 24 -11.31 -5.13 10.41
CA VAL A 24 -11.21 -5.15 8.94
C VAL A 24 -9.85 -5.65 8.47
N PHE A 25 -8.76 -5.17 9.09
CA PHE A 25 -7.41 -5.61 8.76
C PHE A 25 -7.17 -7.10 9.05
N GLN A 26 -7.89 -7.66 10.02
CA GLN A 26 -7.87 -9.08 10.35
C GLN A 26 -8.71 -9.92 9.39
N VAL A 27 -9.77 -9.34 8.80
CA VAL A 27 -10.58 -9.97 7.73
C VAL A 27 -9.84 -9.94 6.38
N THR A 28 -9.00 -8.93 6.13
CA THR A 28 -8.12 -8.97 4.95
C THR A 28 -7.14 -10.14 5.06
N LYS A 29 -7.27 -11.06 4.11
CA LYS A 29 -6.41 -12.23 3.99
C LYS A 29 -4.95 -11.76 3.82
N LYS A 30 -4.10 -12.00 4.82
CA LYS A 30 -2.67 -11.70 4.72
C LYS A 30 -2.13 -12.47 3.51
N PRO A 31 -1.56 -11.79 2.50
CA PRO A 31 -1.21 -12.44 1.25
C PRO A 31 -0.19 -13.55 1.52
N THR A 32 -0.41 -14.71 0.91
CA THR A 32 0.50 -15.86 1.08
C THR A 32 1.82 -15.56 0.37
N LYS A 33 2.94 -16.05 0.91
CA LYS A 33 4.27 -15.78 0.34
C LYS A 33 4.37 -16.18 -1.15
N ASP A 34 3.61 -17.18 -1.57
CA ASP A 34 3.58 -17.67 -2.96
C ASP A 34 2.80 -16.73 -3.90
N GLU A 35 1.68 -16.17 -3.44
CA GLU A 35 0.91 -15.16 -4.18
C GLU A 35 1.76 -13.90 -4.38
N LEU A 36 2.45 -13.44 -3.33
CA LEU A 36 3.37 -12.32 -3.42
C LEU A 36 4.52 -12.56 -4.41
N LYS A 37 5.16 -13.73 -4.35
CA LYS A 37 6.22 -14.07 -5.32
C LYS A 37 5.71 -14.08 -6.75
N THR A 38 4.51 -14.60 -6.97
CA THR A 38 3.89 -14.67 -8.30
C THR A 38 3.61 -13.27 -8.84
N ILE A 39 2.97 -12.41 -8.04
CA ILE A 39 2.66 -11.03 -8.41
C ILE A 39 3.95 -10.23 -8.66
N VAL A 40 4.94 -10.33 -7.77
CA VAL A 40 6.22 -9.63 -7.92
C VAL A 40 6.97 -10.09 -9.17
N LYS A 41 6.93 -11.39 -9.50
CA LYS A 41 7.58 -11.90 -10.72
C LYS A 41 6.90 -11.37 -11.99
N VAL A 42 5.57 -11.40 -12.05
CA VAL A 42 4.81 -10.90 -13.20
C VAL A 42 4.96 -9.38 -13.35
N SER A 43 4.76 -8.63 -12.28
CA SER A 43 4.91 -7.16 -12.28
C SER A 43 6.36 -6.75 -12.56
N GLY A 44 7.35 -7.48 -12.03
CA GLY A 44 8.76 -7.23 -12.28
C GLY A 44 9.13 -7.40 -13.76
N ILE A 45 8.62 -8.44 -14.42
CA ILE A 45 8.82 -8.65 -15.86
C ILE A 45 8.17 -7.51 -16.66
N GLY A 46 6.94 -7.12 -16.33
CA GLY A 46 6.25 -6.01 -16.98
C GLY A 46 7.01 -4.68 -16.85
N MET A 47 7.50 -4.38 -15.65
CA MET A 47 8.25 -3.16 -15.38
C MET A 47 9.61 -3.13 -16.11
N LEU A 48 10.27 -4.29 -16.25
CA LEU A 48 11.51 -4.41 -17.02
C LEU A 48 11.27 -4.16 -18.51
N ILE A 49 10.20 -4.71 -19.09
CA ILE A 49 9.84 -4.50 -20.49
C ILE A 49 9.53 -3.02 -20.76
N ILE A 50 8.66 -2.42 -19.93
CA ILE A 50 8.27 -1.01 -20.09
C ILE A 50 9.50 -0.10 -19.88
N GLY A 51 10.33 -0.40 -18.88
CA GLY A 51 11.56 0.33 -18.61
C GLY A 51 12.56 0.24 -19.77
N ALA A 52 12.73 -0.95 -20.37
CA ALA A 52 13.58 -1.15 -21.53
C ALA A 52 13.07 -0.35 -22.74
N ILE A 53 11.77 -0.39 -23.03
CA ILE A 53 11.17 0.38 -24.13
C ILE A 53 11.40 1.88 -23.92
N GLY A 54 11.10 2.39 -22.72
CA GLY A 54 11.34 3.80 -22.38
C GLY A 54 12.83 4.18 -22.46
N PHE A 55 13.71 3.29 -22.03
CA PHE A 55 15.16 3.48 -22.11
C PHE A 55 15.65 3.53 -23.57
N LEU A 56 15.16 2.65 -24.44
CA LEU A 56 15.48 2.68 -25.87
C LEU A 56 15.03 3.98 -26.53
N VAL A 57 13.80 4.44 -26.24
CA VAL A 57 13.30 5.72 -26.77
C VAL A 57 14.18 6.89 -26.28
N HIS A 58 14.54 6.89 -25.00
CA HIS A 58 15.39 7.93 -24.43
C HIS A 58 16.81 7.92 -25.02
N LEU A 59 17.38 6.74 -25.25
CA LEU A 59 18.67 6.57 -25.91
C LEU A 59 18.66 7.14 -27.33
N ILE A 60 17.64 6.81 -28.13
CA ILE A 60 17.51 7.33 -29.50
C ILE A 60 17.36 8.85 -29.49
N TRP A 61 16.54 9.38 -28.58
CA TRP A 61 16.37 10.83 -28.42
C TRP A 61 17.67 11.53 -28.04
N THR A 62 18.44 10.96 -27.11
CA THR A 62 19.72 11.52 -26.64
C THR A 62 20.81 11.46 -27.71
N LEU A 63 20.75 10.50 -28.63
CA LEU A 63 21.75 10.35 -29.69
C LEU A 63 21.43 11.24 -30.91
N VAL A 64 20.14 11.48 -31.18
CA VAL A 64 19.67 12.36 -32.27
C VAL A 64 19.68 13.84 -31.89
N SER A 65 19.38 14.16 -30.63
CA SER A 65 19.39 15.53 -30.11
C SER A 65 20.79 16.00 -29.73
#